data_AF-A0A6G0WNS1-F1
#
_entry.id   AF-A0A6G0WNS1-F1
#
_cell.length_a   1.000
_cell.length_b   1.000
_cell.length_c   1.000
_cell.angle_alpha   90.00
_cell.angle_beta   90.00
_cell.angle_gamma   90.00
#
_symmetry.space_group_name_H-M   'P 1'
#
loop_
_entity.id
_entity.type
_entity.pdbx_description
1 polymer ?
#
loop_
_entity_poly.entity_id
_entity_poly.type
_entity_poly.pdbx_seq_one_letter_code
_entity_poly.pdbx_strand_id
1 'polypeptide(L)'
;MLHSPDDNIQQLAREQLHAVIRKRYIVDPSALLDGGDLLLQRFLNGTLQDHPIASLKTRHADITSIWTDVQAALRRYNLKLRAGLSLRLPHMIKDVTSKNVARELKMHIKLAHAEAWSGMMDQGRTALLHGREGSKFLLSGNYLWDADYRFAVSARLNQVDTRSVLKRRRLRANASCRHCGAVSPETLGHVLQRCPHNEVNIRSRHNAALQAIATTIQGAQPDARLVVNSTAPDFDGPTLKPDLQLIDSTKKTVVICDLAVAMEDDQLHNGDSIFEKTAKHKMDKYPPLSRHYTNLGYEVYSCVLIYGSLGSVAPANHNIITQVIGLSRPAAAKLQYALSASVIKASHLIF
;
A
#
# COMPACT_ATOMS: atom_id res chain seq x y z
N MET A 1 -8.21 -4.89 33.03
CA MET A 1 -7.80 -5.34 34.38
C MET A 1 -6.98 -4.26 35.06
N LEU A 2 -5.72 -4.01 34.67
CA LEU A 2 -4.88 -2.96 35.29
C LEU A 2 -5.44 -1.53 35.13
N HIS A 3 -6.19 -1.30 34.06
CA HIS A 3 -6.87 -0.03 33.76
C HIS A 3 -8.40 -0.14 33.88
N SER A 4 -8.89 -1.03 34.75
CA SER A 4 -10.33 -1.16 35.00
C SER A 4 -10.88 0.11 35.67
N PRO A 5 -12.08 0.59 35.35
CA PRO A 5 -12.72 1.66 36.13
C PRO A 5 -13.09 1.22 37.56
N ASP A 6 -13.07 -0.09 37.84
CA ASP A 6 -13.29 -0.66 39.16
C ASP A 6 -11.95 -0.88 39.89
N ASP A 7 -11.79 -0.20 41.02
CA ASP A 7 -10.60 -0.24 41.87
C ASP A 7 -10.33 -1.64 42.46
N ASN A 8 -11.36 -2.43 42.74
CA ASN A 8 -11.19 -3.79 43.25
C ASN A 8 -10.57 -4.70 42.18
N ILE A 9 -11.00 -4.54 40.92
CA ILE A 9 -10.41 -5.28 39.79
C ILE A 9 -8.95 -4.86 39.57
N GLN A 10 -8.65 -3.57 39.73
CA GLN A 10 -7.28 -3.07 39.65
C GLN A 10 -6.38 -3.66 40.74
N GLN A 11 -6.85 -3.66 41.98
CA GLN A 11 -6.13 -4.22 43.12
C GLN A 11 -5.88 -5.72 42.92
N LEU A 12 -6.92 -6.49 42.59
CA LEU A 12 -6.80 -7.93 42.34
C LEU A 12 -5.81 -8.24 41.22
N ALA A 13 -5.81 -7.45 40.14
CA ALA A 13 -4.88 -7.61 39.04
C ALA A 13 -3.41 -7.39 39.48
N ARG A 14 -3.15 -6.37 40.30
CA ARG A 14 -1.82 -6.09 40.86
C ARG A 14 -1.38 -7.20 41.82
N GLU A 15 -2.27 -7.66 42.70
CA GLU A 15 -1.99 -8.76 43.63
C GLU A 15 -1.63 -10.06 42.90
N GLN A 16 -2.37 -10.39 41.83
CA GLN A 16 -2.05 -11.54 40.98
C GLN A 16 -0.67 -11.39 40.33
N LEU A 17 -0.33 -10.19 39.84
CA LEU A 17 0.97 -9.92 39.23
C LEU A 17 2.11 -10.07 40.25
N HIS A 18 1.93 -9.53 41.46
CA HIS A 18 2.85 -9.74 42.59
C HIS A 18 3.00 -11.23 42.94
N ALA A 19 1.93 -12.01 42.92
CA ALA A 19 1.99 -13.45 43.17
C ALA A 19 2.79 -14.19 42.09
N VAL A 20 2.61 -13.84 40.82
CA VAL A 20 3.41 -14.41 39.70
C VAL A 20 4.88 -14.05 39.86
N ILE A 21 5.19 -12.79 40.17
CA ILE A 21 6.58 -12.33 40.41
C ILE A 21 7.22 -13.13 41.54
N ARG A 22 6.58 -13.21 42.72
CA ARG A 22 7.10 -13.93 43.88
C ARG A 22 7.32 -15.42 43.63
N LYS A 23 6.56 -16.02 42.71
CA LYS A 23 6.79 -17.41 42.31
C LYS A 23 8.00 -17.57 41.39
N ARG A 24 8.30 -16.60 40.52
CA ARG A 24 9.39 -16.66 39.52
C ARG A 24 10.73 -16.07 40.00
N TYR A 25 10.69 -15.09 40.89
CA TYR A 25 11.85 -14.33 41.35
C TYR A 25 12.05 -14.46 42.86
N ILE A 26 13.30 -14.47 43.29
CA ILE A 26 13.70 -14.19 44.67
C ILE A 26 13.64 -12.67 44.82
N VAL A 27 12.68 -12.19 45.60
CA VAL A 27 12.42 -10.76 45.86
C VAL A 27 11.81 -10.61 47.24
N ASP A 28 12.20 -9.57 47.97
CA ASP A 28 11.58 -9.20 49.24
C ASP A 28 10.15 -8.68 49.00
N PRO A 29 9.11 -9.28 49.61
CA PRO A 29 7.73 -8.83 49.46
C PRO A 29 7.52 -7.35 49.82
N SER A 30 8.23 -6.81 50.82
CA SER A 30 8.06 -5.41 51.23
C SER A 30 8.62 -4.45 50.17
N ALA A 31 9.86 -4.68 49.73
CA ALA A 31 10.47 -3.94 48.62
C ALA A 31 9.67 -4.04 47.30
N LEU A 32 9.01 -5.18 47.06
CA LEU A 32 8.16 -5.36 45.88
C LEU A 32 6.89 -4.50 45.93
N LEU A 33 6.30 -4.32 47.11
CA LEU A 33 5.15 -3.44 47.32
C LEU A 33 5.55 -1.97 47.26
N ASP A 34 6.66 -1.60 47.91
CA ASP A 34 7.17 -0.23 47.94
C ASP A 34 7.55 0.28 46.54
N GLY A 35 8.09 -0.60 45.70
CA GLY A 35 8.40 -0.27 44.31
C GLY A 35 7.17 -0.13 43.41
N GLY A 36 5.98 -0.49 43.89
CA GLY A 36 4.69 -0.27 43.22
C GLY A 36 4.64 -0.68 41.75
N ASP A 37 3.98 0.13 40.93
CA ASP A 37 3.77 -0.14 39.50
C ASP A 37 5.07 -0.19 38.69
N LEU A 38 6.19 0.38 39.19
CA LEU A 38 7.48 0.32 38.50
C LEU A 38 8.00 -1.12 38.40
N LEU A 39 7.88 -1.90 39.47
CA LEU A 39 8.36 -3.29 39.49
C LEU A 39 7.45 -4.21 38.69
N LEU A 40 6.15 -3.95 38.74
CA LEU A 40 5.16 -4.60 37.89
C LEU A 40 5.45 -4.33 36.40
N GLN A 41 5.76 -3.09 36.05
CA GLN A 41 6.14 -2.68 34.71
C GLN A 41 7.44 -3.38 34.25
N ARG A 42 8.47 -3.41 35.10
CA ARG A 42 9.74 -4.11 34.81
C ARG A 42 9.52 -5.61 34.58
N PHE A 43 8.66 -6.24 35.38
CA PHE A 43 8.28 -7.63 35.15
C PHE A 43 7.64 -7.82 33.78
N LEU A 44 6.58 -7.06 33.46
CA LEU A 44 5.86 -7.17 32.19
C LEU A 44 6.74 -6.82 30.98
N ASN A 45 7.72 -5.93 31.14
CA ASN A 45 8.72 -5.60 30.12
C ASN A 45 9.89 -6.61 30.03
N GLY A 46 9.96 -7.59 30.92
CA GLY A 46 11.03 -8.59 30.94
C GLY A 46 12.38 -8.09 31.48
N THR A 47 12.40 -6.98 32.22
CA THR A 47 13.61 -6.33 32.75
C THR A 47 13.67 -6.30 34.28
N LEU A 48 12.87 -7.14 34.95
CA LEU A 48 12.87 -7.22 36.41
C LEU A 48 14.18 -7.81 36.96
N GLN A 49 14.76 -8.81 36.27
CA GLN A 49 16.04 -9.42 36.66
C GLN A 49 17.22 -8.43 36.66
N ASP A 50 17.09 -7.32 35.92
CA ASP A 50 18.11 -6.27 35.85
C ASP A 50 18.04 -5.33 37.08
N HIS A 51 17.02 -5.49 37.93
CA HIS A 51 16.83 -4.69 39.11
C HIS A 51 17.47 -5.36 40.34
N PRO A 52 18.23 -4.64 41.20
CA PRO A 52 18.97 -5.24 42.31
C PRO A 52 18.13 -6.06 43.30
N ILE A 53 16.85 -5.74 43.42
CA ILE A 53 15.94 -6.37 44.40
C ILE A 53 15.43 -7.75 43.95
N ALA A 54 15.67 -8.15 42.69
CA ALA A 54 15.06 -9.34 42.12
C ALA A 54 16.09 -10.20 41.38
N SER A 55 16.18 -11.48 41.74
CA SER A 55 16.96 -12.49 41.00
C SER A 55 16.08 -13.66 40.58
N LEU A 56 16.36 -14.28 39.43
CA LEU A 56 15.56 -15.38 38.93
C LEU A 56 15.76 -16.64 39.78
N LYS A 57 14.68 -17.35 40.14
CA LYS A 57 14.79 -18.63 40.86
C LYS A 57 15.39 -19.70 39.95
N THR A 58 16.34 -20.46 40.49
CA THR A 58 17.00 -21.61 39.83
C THR A 58 16.03 -22.74 39.45
N ARG A 59 14.96 -22.92 40.24
CA ARG A 59 13.82 -23.78 39.89
C ARG A 59 12.55 -22.95 39.99
N HIS A 60 11.94 -22.63 38.85
CA HIS A 60 10.60 -22.06 38.80
C HIS A 60 9.72 -22.99 37.98
N ALA A 61 8.51 -23.26 38.48
CA ALA A 61 7.50 -23.93 37.68
C ALA A 61 7.16 -23.04 36.48
N ASP A 62 6.86 -23.66 35.34
CA ASP A 62 6.24 -22.96 34.21
C ASP A 62 4.85 -22.50 34.65
N ILE A 63 4.79 -21.28 35.16
CA ILE A 63 3.54 -20.66 35.59
C ILE A 63 2.96 -20.01 34.36
N THR A 64 2.13 -20.77 33.65
CA THR A 64 1.27 -20.24 32.61
C THR A 64 0.24 -19.31 33.24
N SER A 65 0.29 -18.04 32.88
CA SER A 65 -0.66 -17.02 33.33
C SER A 65 -0.86 -15.98 32.23
N ILE A 66 -1.97 -15.26 32.31
CA ILE A 66 -2.23 -14.13 31.42
C ILE A 66 -1.09 -13.09 31.45
N TRP A 67 -0.41 -12.93 32.59
CA TRP A 67 0.69 -11.98 32.74
C TRP A 67 1.96 -12.40 32.02
N THR A 68 2.26 -13.69 32.01
CA THR A 68 3.38 -14.24 31.25
C THR A 68 3.07 -14.24 29.74
N ASP A 69 1.81 -14.41 29.37
CA ASP A 69 1.37 -14.27 27.97
C ASP A 69 1.47 -12.82 27.49
N VAL A 70 1.10 -11.86 28.34
CA VAL A 70 1.28 -10.42 28.07
C VAL A 70 2.76 -10.09 27.91
N GLN A 71 3.62 -10.56 28.82
CA GLN A 71 5.07 -10.38 28.70
C GLN A 71 5.61 -10.97 27.38
N ALA A 72 5.20 -12.19 27.03
CA ALA A 72 5.59 -12.85 25.79
C ALA A 72 5.10 -12.09 24.55
N ALA A 73 3.87 -11.57 24.58
CA ALA A 73 3.30 -10.77 23.50
C ALA A 73 4.04 -9.44 23.33
N LEU A 74 4.31 -8.72 24.43
CA LEU A 74 5.09 -7.48 24.41
C LEU A 74 6.48 -7.73 23.79
N ARG A 75 7.17 -8.79 24.21
CA ARG A 75 8.46 -9.18 23.63
C ARG A 75 8.36 -9.52 22.14
N ARG A 76 7.37 -10.34 21.74
CA ARG A 76 7.17 -10.78 20.35
C ARG A 76 6.97 -9.61 19.39
N TYR A 77 6.25 -8.58 19.81
CA TYR A 77 5.93 -7.42 18.98
C TYR A 77 6.84 -6.20 19.25
N ASN A 78 7.94 -6.40 19.98
CA ASN A 78 8.90 -5.36 20.37
C ASN A 78 8.23 -4.13 21.02
N LEU A 79 7.32 -4.40 21.96
CA LEU A 79 6.56 -3.39 22.70
C LEU A 79 7.02 -3.34 24.16
N LYS A 80 6.88 -2.15 24.77
CA LYS A 80 7.15 -1.94 26.19
C LYS A 80 6.08 -1.08 26.82
N LEU A 81 5.67 -1.43 28.03
CA LEU A 81 4.85 -0.59 28.88
C LEU A 81 5.66 0.58 29.42
N ARG A 82 5.01 1.72 29.60
CA ARG A 82 5.54 2.96 30.18
C ARG A 82 5.05 3.13 31.62
N ALA A 83 5.47 4.23 32.26
CA ALA A 83 5.03 4.58 33.61
C ALA A 83 3.50 4.57 33.70
N GLY A 84 2.96 4.11 34.82
CA GLY A 84 1.52 3.89 34.99
C GLY A 84 0.98 2.72 34.15
N LEU A 85 1.83 1.78 33.73
CA LEU A 85 1.45 0.57 32.96
C LEU A 85 0.73 0.90 31.65
N SER A 86 1.00 2.07 31.07
CA SER A 86 0.43 2.48 29.80
C SER A 86 1.20 1.89 28.62
N LEU A 87 0.55 1.74 27.47
CA LEU A 87 1.18 1.24 26.25
C LEU A 87 1.16 2.33 25.18
N ARG A 88 2.31 2.65 24.60
CA ARG A 88 2.39 3.49 23.39
C ARG A 88 3.03 2.69 22.27
N LEU A 89 2.36 2.65 21.13
CA LEU A 89 2.88 2.01 19.93
C LEU A 89 3.77 3.01 19.16
N PRO A 90 4.81 2.57 18.44
CA PRO A 90 5.73 3.45 17.73
C PRO A 90 5.06 4.42 16.75
N HIS A 91 3.95 4.02 16.11
CA HIS A 91 3.22 4.85 15.15
C HIS A 91 2.25 5.85 15.79
N MET A 92 2.20 5.92 17.13
CA MET A 92 1.24 6.76 17.86
C MET A 92 1.92 7.84 18.68
N ILE A 93 1.29 9.02 18.73
CA ILE A 93 1.70 10.13 19.60
C ILE A 93 1.19 9.90 21.03
N LYS A 94 -0.06 9.45 21.17
CA LYS A 94 -0.75 9.22 22.44
C LYS A 94 -0.73 7.75 22.84
N ASP A 95 -0.91 7.49 24.13
CA ASP A 95 -1.00 6.15 24.65
C ASP A 95 -2.30 5.48 24.17
N VAL A 96 -2.23 4.17 24.05
CA VAL A 96 -3.33 3.30 23.68
C VAL A 96 -4.32 3.23 24.85
N THR A 97 -5.60 3.21 24.51
CA THR A 97 -6.70 3.10 25.47
C THR A 97 -7.38 1.74 25.35
N SER A 98 -8.15 1.35 26.36
CA SER A 98 -8.98 0.14 26.31
C SER A 98 -9.93 0.11 25.10
N LYS A 99 -10.36 1.28 24.61
CA LYS A 99 -11.26 1.41 23.45
C LYS A 99 -10.59 1.15 22.10
N ASN A 100 -9.29 1.41 21.97
CA ASN A 100 -8.59 1.32 20.69
C ASN A 100 -7.45 0.28 20.64
N VAL A 101 -7.12 -0.36 21.78
CA VAL A 101 -5.98 -1.29 21.90
C VAL A 101 -5.94 -2.38 20.84
N ALA A 102 -7.06 -3.03 20.58
CA ALA A 102 -7.10 -4.09 19.57
C ALA A 102 -6.87 -3.56 18.15
N ARG A 103 -7.42 -2.39 17.82
CA ARG A 103 -7.27 -1.76 16.50
C ARG A 103 -5.82 -1.32 16.29
N GLU A 104 -5.25 -0.65 17.27
CA GLU A 104 -3.92 -0.07 17.19
C GLU A 104 -2.82 -1.14 17.22
N LEU A 105 -2.98 -2.20 18.03
CA LEU A 105 -2.06 -3.35 18.00
C LEU A 105 -2.08 -4.06 16.64
N LYS A 106 -3.27 -4.27 16.05
CA LYS A 106 -3.37 -4.83 14.69
C LYS A 106 -2.67 -3.94 13.65
N MET A 107 -2.76 -2.61 13.80
CA MET A 107 -2.07 -1.67 12.92
C MET A 107 -0.55 -1.74 13.10
N HIS A 108 -0.04 -1.78 14.34
CA HIS A 108 1.39 -1.95 14.63
C HIS A 108 1.96 -3.21 13.98
N ILE A 109 1.26 -4.35 14.14
CA ILE A 109 1.66 -5.62 13.52
C ILE A 109 1.66 -5.52 11.99
N LYS A 110 0.65 -4.89 11.40
CA LYS A 110 0.58 -4.67 9.94
C LYS A 110 1.73 -3.81 9.43
N LEU A 111 2.07 -2.74 10.16
CA LEU A 111 3.19 -1.86 9.80
C LEU A 111 4.52 -2.60 9.87
N ALA A 112 4.75 -3.39 10.93
CA ALA A 112 5.95 -4.22 11.04
C ALA A 112 6.08 -5.24 9.90
N HIS A 113 4.97 -5.88 9.49
CA HIS A 113 4.98 -6.76 8.31
C HIS A 113 5.23 -6.00 7.00
N ALA A 114 4.66 -4.80 6.84
CA ALA A 114 4.89 -3.98 5.66
C ALA A 114 6.34 -3.51 5.56
N GLU A 115 6.95 -3.11 6.68
CA GLU A 115 8.38 -2.76 6.78
C GLU A 115 9.27 -3.96 6.44
N ALA A 116 9.01 -5.11 7.06
CA ALA A 116 9.76 -6.34 6.76
C ALA A 116 9.64 -6.77 5.30
N TRP A 117 8.44 -6.67 4.72
CA TRP A 117 8.21 -7.02 3.32
C TRP A 117 8.88 -6.02 2.37
N SER A 118 8.73 -4.71 2.58
CA SER A 118 9.39 -3.68 1.76
C SER A 118 10.93 -3.76 1.84
N GLY A 119 11.48 -4.23 2.95
CA GLY A 119 12.92 -4.51 3.09
C GLY A 119 13.44 -5.69 2.24
N MET A 120 12.56 -6.51 1.64
CA MET A 120 12.97 -7.61 0.76
C MET A 120 13.36 -7.09 -0.63
N MET A 121 14.66 -7.13 -0.95
CA MET A 121 15.21 -6.62 -2.22
C MET A 121 14.49 -7.11 -3.49
N ASP A 122 13.96 -8.34 -3.49
CA ASP A 122 13.31 -8.92 -4.66
C ASP A 122 11.78 -8.91 -4.57
N GLN A 123 11.23 -9.53 -3.51
CA GLN A 123 9.79 -9.72 -3.34
C GLN A 123 9.08 -8.47 -2.80
N GLY A 124 9.84 -7.54 -2.18
CA GLY A 124 9.35 -6.33 -1.55
C GLY A 124 9.28 -5.12 -2.47
N ARG A 125 9.86 -5.19 -3.68
CA ARG A 125 10.04 -4.05 -4.59
C ARG A 125 8.78 -3.32 -5.00
N THR A 126 7.61 -3.93 -4.85
CA THR A 126 6.35 -3.30 -5.25
C THR A 126 5.45 -2.99 -4.05
N ALA A 127 5.86 -3.39 -2.85
CA ALA A 127 5.01 -3.41 -1.66
C ALA A 127 4.40 -2.05 -1.32
N LEU A 128 5.19 -0.95 -1.41
CA LEU A 128 4.72 0.39 -1.05
C LEU A 128 3.77 1.01 -2.09
N LEU A 129 3.77 0.51 -3.32
CA LEU A 129 2.88 0.98 -4.40
C LEU A 129 1.49 0.32 -4.32
N HIS A 130 1.35 -0.75 -3.54
CA HIS A 130 0.10 -1.48 -3.38
C HIS A 130 -0.70 -0.95 -2.20
N GLY A 131 -1.97 -0.61 -2.45
CA GLY A 131 -2.88 -0.22 -1.40
C GLY A 131 -4.27 0.16 -1.92
N ARG A 132 -5.20 0.43 -1.01
CA ARG A 132 -6.55 0.91 -1.31
C ARG A 132 -7.25 0.05 -2.39
N GLU A 133 -7.86 0.69 -3.39
CA GLU A 133 -8.56 0.01 -4.48
C GLU A 133 -7.63 -0.94 -5.27
N GLY A 134 -6.33 -0.63 -5.34
CA GLY A 134 -5.34 -1.49 -5.98
C GLY A 134 -5.02 -2.78 -5.21
N SER A 135 -5.47 -2.94 -3.96
CA SER A 135 -5.28 -4.17 -3.17
C SER A 135 -6.60 -4.83 -2.76
N LYS A 136 -7.73 -4.29 -3.18
CA LYS A 136 -9.06 -4.76 -2.76
C LYS A 136 -9.43 -6.14 -3.30
N PHE A 137 -8.79 -6.58 -4.38
CA PHE A 137 -8.94 -7.94 -4.89
C PHE A 137 -8.41 -9.00 -3.90
N LEU A 138 -7.44 -8.66 -3.04
CA LEU A 138 -6.95 -9.56 -2.00
C LEU A 138 -8.02 -9.90 -0.95
N LEU A 139 -9.03 -9.03 -0.80
CA LEU A 139 -10.07 -9.18 0.22
C LEU A 139 -11.39 -9.72 -0.34
N SER A 140 -11.74 -9.38 -1.57
CA SER A 140 -13.07 -9.67 -2.12
C SER A 140 -13.07 -10.61 -3.33
N GLY A 141 -11.92 -10.91 -3.95
CA GLY A 141 -11.83 -11.75 -5.16
C GLY A 141 -12.58 -11.22 -6.40
N ASN A 142 -13.46 -10.23 -6.22
CA ASN A 142 -14.32 -9.68 -7.25
C ASN A 142 -13.52 -9.20 -8.46
N TYR A 143 -14.09 -9.39 -9.64
CA TYR A 143 -13.51 -9.04 -10.94
C TYR A 143 -12.27 -9.82 -11.34
N LEU A 144 -11.75 -10.77 -10.57
CA LEU A 144 -10.65 -11.66 -10.97
C LEU A 144 -11.09 -13.12 -11.00
N TRP A 145 -10.58 -13.88 -11.96
CA TRP A 145 -10.64 -15.33 -11.87
C TRP A 145 -9.50 -15.84 -10.97
N ASP A 146 -9.60 -17.06 -10.48
CA ASP A 146 -8.59 -17.67 -9.61
C ASP A 146 -7.19 -17.67 -10.25
N ALA A 147 -7.10 -17.88 -11.57
CA ALA A 147 -5.83 -17.79 -12.29
C ALA A 147 -5.24 -16.36 -12.28
N ASP A 148 -6.07 -15.33 -12.51
CA ASP A 148 -5.63 -13.92 -12.48
C ASP A 148 -5.21 -13.49 -11.07
N TYR A 149 -5.92 -13.99 -10.05
CA TYR A 149 -5.58 -13.76 -8.65
C TYR A 149 -4.20 -14.35 -8.32
N ARG A 150 -3.96 -15.62 -8.69
CA ARG A 150 -2.66 -16.27 -8.48
C ARG A 150 -1.53 -15.59 -9.23
N PHE A 151 -1.80 -15.17 -10.48
CA PHE A 151 -0.88 -14.36 -11.25
C PHE A 151 -0.55 -13.06 -10.52
N ALA A 152 -1.56 -12.27 -10.10
CA ALA A 152 -1.33 -11.01 -9.41
C ALA A 152 -0.49 -11.16 -8.14
N VAL A 153 -0.80 -12.13 -7.28
CA VAL A 153 -0.03 -12.39 -6.05
C VAL A 153 1.41 -12.76 -6.39
N SER A 154 1.60 -13.71 -7.31
CA SER A 154 2.94 -14.17 -7.73
C SER A 154 3.73 -13.04 -8.39
N ALA A 155 3.09 -12.23 -9.22
CA ALA A 155 3.71 -11.14 -9.96
C ALA A 155 4.17 -10.02 -9.02
N ARG A 156 3.35 -9.65 -8.02
CA ARG A 156 3.72 -8.64 -7.00
C ARG A 156 4.90 -9.07 -6.15
N LEU A 157 5.05 -10.37 -5.92
CA LEU A 157 6.20 -10.97 -5.22
C LEU A 157 7.38 -11.27 -6.16
N ASN A 158 7.31 -10.88 -7.43
CA ASN A 158 8.30 -11.20 -8.47
C ASN A 158 8.64 -12.72 -8.56
N GLN A 159 7.61 -13.56 -8.44
CA GLN A 159 7.67 -15.03 -8.44
C GLN A 159 7.11 -15.69 -9.70
N VAL A 160 6.64 -14.90 -10.69
CA VAL A 160 6.22 -15.44 -11.98
C VAL A 160 7.43 -15.92 -12.81
N ASP A 161 7.25 -17.02 -13.56
CA ASP A 161 8.33 -17.76 -14.22
C ASP A 161 8.85 -17.09 -15.51
N THR A 162 9.27 -15.84 -15.40
CA THR A 162 10.15 -15.19 -16.37
C THR A 162 11.54 -15.85 -16.34
N ARG A 163 12.28 -15.82 -17.45
CA ARG A 163 13.64 -16.37 -17.49
C ARG A 163 14.59 -15.70 -16.49
N SER A 164 14.40 -14.42 -16.15
CA SER A 164 15.18 -13.78 -15.08
C SER A 164 14.91 -14.43 -13.72
N VAL A 165 13.64 -14.71 -13.41
CA VAL A 165 13.24 -15.40 -12.16
C VAL A 165 13.75 -16.84 -12.15
N LEU A 166 13.59 -17.57 -13.25
CA LEU A 166 14.07 -18.96 -13.37
C LEU A 166 15.60 -19.05 -13.25
N LYS A 167 16.35 -18.09 -13.82
CA LYS A 167 17.80 -18.00 -13.64
C LYS A 167 18.18 -17.75 -12.18
N ARG A 168 17.51 -16.81 -11.53
CA ARG A 168 17.71 -16.51 -10.10
C ARG A 168 17.46 -17.73 -9.21
N ARG A 169 16.42 -18.53 -9.52
CA ARG A 169 16.10 -19.80 -8.86
C ARG A 169 17.02 -20.97 -9.25
N ARG A 170 18.01 -20.75 -10.13
CA ARG A 170 18.92 -21.78 -10.67
C ARG A 170 18.20 -22.91 -11.43
N LEU A 171 17.02 -22.63 -11.98
CA LEU A 171 16.25 -23.57 -12.82
C LEU A 171 16.58 -23.41 -14.32
N ARG A 172 17.22 -22.31 -14.70
CA ARG A 172 17.73 -22.03 -16.05
C ARG A 172 19.07 -21.31 -15.98
N ALA A 173 19.89 -21.42 -17.02
CA ALA A 173 21.20 -20.75 -17.09
C ALA A 173 21.12 -19.30 -17.62
N ASN A 174 20.17 -19.01 -18.52
CA ASN A 174 20.04 -17.72 -19.17
C ASN A 174 18.79 -16.94 -18.69
N ALA A 175 18.90 -15.61 -18.72
CA ALA A 175 17.80 -14.71 -18.40
C ALA A 175 17.23 -14.02 -19.66
N SER A 176 17.80 -14.27 -20.84
CA SER A 176 17.45 -13.64 -22.12
C SER A 176 15.98 -13.87 -22.48
N CYS A 177 15.28 -12.83 -22.95
CA CYS A 177 13.89 -12.91 -23.39
C CYS A 177 13.65 -14.06 -24.38
N ARG A 178 12.54 -14.79 -24.19
CA ARG A 178 12.11 -15.86 -25.12
C ARG A 178 11.87 -15.35 -26.53
N HIS A 179 11.48 -14.08 -26.68
CA HIS A 179 11.16 -13.45 -27.97
C HIS A 179 12.25 -12.50 -28.46
N CYS A 180 12.87 -11.71 -27.56
CA CYS A 180 13.89 -10.73 -27.95
C CYS A 180 15.32 -11.28 -27.94
N GLY A 181 15.52 -12.52 -27.48
CA GLY A 181 16.85 -13.11 -27.34
C GLY A 181 17.76 -12.32 -26.41
N ALA A 182 19.03 -12.16 -26.81
CA ALA A 182 20.07 -11.53 -26.00
C ALA A 182 19.92 -9.99 -25.84
N VAL A 183 19.00 -9.34 -26.55
CA VAL A 183 18.80 -7.88 -26.52
C VAL A 183 18.33 -7.39 -25.15
N SER A 184 17.49 -8.17 -24.46
CA SER A 184 16.97 -7.81 -23.14
C SER A 184 16.77 -9.05 -22.27
N PRO A 185 17.04 -8.97 -20.96
CA PRO A 185 16.57 -9.99 -20.04
C PRO A 185 15.04 -10.02 -20.02
N GLU A 186 14.49 -11.22 -19.83
CA GLU A 186 13.07 -11.44 -19.58
C GLU A 186 12.77 -11.12 -18.12
N THR A 187 12.60 -9.84 -17.82
CA THR A 187 12.03 -9.40 -16.55
C THR A 187 10.53 -9.20 -16.71
N LEU A 188 9.80 -9.20 -15.61
CA LEU A 188 8.36 -8.92 -15.66
C LEU A 188 8.08 -7.54 -16.27
N GLY A 189 8.87 -6.53 -15.88
CA GLY A 189 8.80 -5.19 -16.48
C GLY A 189 9.08 -5.17 -17.98
N HIS A 190 10.01 -6.00 -18.48
CA HIS A 190 10.22 -6.14 -19.92
C HIS A 190 8.98 -6.74 -20.61
N VAL A 191 8.51 -7.91 -20.14
CA VAL A 191 7.38 -8.63 -20.74
C VAL A 191 6.10 -7.78 -20.75
N LEU A 192 5.81 -7.09 -19.64
CA LEU A 192 4.56 -6.34 -19.48
C LEU A 192 4.59 -4.92 -20.04
N GLN A 193 5.76 -4.33 -20.35
CA GLN A 193 5.83 -2.92 -20.75
C GLN A 193 6.62 -2.63 -22.02
N ARG A 194 7.61 -3.46 -22.39
CA ARG A 194 8.62 -3.08 -23.39
C ARG A 194 8.90 -4.13 -24.46
N CYS A 195 8.47 -5.37 -24.25
CA CYS A 195 8.72 -6.45 -25.19
C CYS A 195 7.98 -6.17 -26.52
N PRO A 196 8.69 -6.01 -27.66
CA PRO A 196 8.07 -5.73 -28.95
C PRO A 196 7.07 -6.81 -29.37
N HIS A 197 7.32 -8.07 -29.01
CA HIS A 197 6.39 -9.18 -29.26
C HIS A 197 5.00 -8.94 -28.63
N ASN A 198 4.97 -8.25 -27.48
CA ASN A 198 3.76 -8.01 -26.71
C ASN A 198 3.14 -6.62 -26.96
N GLU A 199 3.70 -5.82 -27.87
CA GLU A 199 3.31 -4.41 -28.03
C GLU A 199 1.81 -4.24 -28.30
N VAL A 200 1.23 -5.11 -29.13
CA VAL A 200 -0.21 -5.09 -29.44
C VAL A 200 -1.04 -5.28 -28.17
N ASN A 201 -0.68 -6.24 -27.32
CA ASN A 201 -1.41 -6.54 -26.08
C ASN A 201 -1.18 -5.45 -25.02
N ILE A 202 0.03 -4.88 -24.95
CA ILE A 202 0.36 -3.75 -24.07
C ILE A 202 -0.50 -2.52 -24.44
N ARG A 203 -0.61 -2.20 -25.72
CA ARG A 203 -1.48 -1.12 -26.22
C ARG A 203 -2.96 -1.44 -25.98
N SER A 204 -3.38 -2.68 -26.20
CA SER A 204 -4.76 -3.12 -25.94
C SER A 204 -5.16 -2.96 -24.47
N ARG A 205 -4.27 -3.30 -23.53
CA ARG A 205 -4.47 -3.06 -22.09
C ARG A 205 -4.69 -1.58 -21.78
N HIS A 206 -3.86 -0.69 -22.32
CA HIS A 206 -4.02 0.77 -22.14
C HIS A 206 -5.34 1.25 -22.73
N ASN A 207 -5.65 0.89 -23.97
CA ASN A 207 -6.88 1.29 -24.67
C ASN A 207 -8.14 0.82 -23.94
N ALA A 208 -8.16 -0.43 -23.42
CA ALA A 208 -9.28 -0.95 -22.67
C ALA A 208 -9.53 -0.17 -21.35
N ALA A 209 -8.46 0.18 -20.64
CA ALA A 209 -8.55 1.01 -19.45
C ALA A 209 -9.04 2.43 -19.78
N LEU A 210 -8.51 3.02 -20.86
CA LEU A 210 -8.91 4.33 -21.35
C LEU A 210 -10.40 4.36 -21.74
N GLN A 211 -10.87 3.34 -22.47
CA GLN A 211 -12.26 3.21 -22.86
C GLN A 211 -13.18 3.12 -21.64
N ALA A 212 -12.83 2.31 -20.63
CA ALA A 212 -13.62 2.20 -19.40
C ALA A 212 -13.71 3.54 -18.64
N ILE A 213 -12.61 4.31 -18.60
CA ILE A 213 -12.61 5.67 -18.04
C ILE A 213 -13.52 6.58 -18.86
N ALA A 214 -13.35 6.61 -20.18
CA ALA A 214 -14.13 7.46 -21.08
C ALA A 214 -15.65 7.18 -20.98
N THR A 215 -16.06 5.92 -21.03
CA THR A 215 -17.46 5.52 -20.86
C THR A 215 -18.03 5.97 -19.52
N THR A 216 -17.25 5.86 -18.45
CA THR A 216 -17.69 6.29 -17.12
C THR A 216 -17.84 7.81 -17.02
N ILE A 217 -16.91 8.57 -17.62
CA ILE A 217 -16.98 10.03 -17.68
C ILE A 217 -18.18 10.47 -18.50
N GLN A 218 -18.36 9.93 -19.71
CA GLN A 218 -19.46 10.30 -20.60
C GLN A 218 -20.84 10.05 -19.96
N GLY A 219 -20.99 8.94 -19.23
CA GLY A 219 -22.23 8.63 -18.52
C GLY A 219 -22.50 9.55 -17.31
N ALA A 220 -21.46 10.13 -16.73
CA ALA A 220 -21.57 11.02 -15.56
C ALA A 220 -21.62 12.51 -15.91
N GLN A 221 -21.08 12.89 -17.07
CA GLN A 221 -20.97 14.27 -17.56
C GLN A 221 -21.52 14.33 -19.00
N PRO A 222 -22.82 14.06 -19.23
CA PRO A 222 -23.38 13.95 -20.58
C PRO A 222 -23.32 15.27 -21.37
N ASP A 223 -23.35 16.40 -20.67
CA ASP A 223 -23.33 17.74 -21.29
C ASP A 223 -21.93 18.24 -21.64
N ALA A 224 -20.88 17.57 -21.13
CA ALA A 224 -19.50 17.89 -21.46
C ALA A 224 -19.07 17.14 -22.72
N ARG A 225 -18.30 17.81 -23.58
CA ARG A 225 -17.72 17.19 -24.76
C ARG A 225 -16.47 16.41 -24.38
N LEU A 226 -16.53 15.09 -24.46
CA LEU A 226 -15.38 14.22 -24.28
C LEU A 226 -14.71 13.89 -25.62
N VAL A 227 -13.42 14.21 -25.74
CA VAL A 227 -12.58 13.86 -26.88
C VAL A 227 -11.53 12.85 -26.41
N VAL A 228 -11.43 11.71 -27.09
CA VAL A 228 -10.54 10.60 -26.71
C VAL A 228 -9.55 10.34 -27.83
N ASN A 229 -8.26 10.20 -27.51
CA ASN A 229 -7.23 9.85 -28.50
C ASN A 229 -7.34 10.69 -29.78
N SER A 230 -7.40 12.01 -29.64
CA SER A 230 -7.49 12.92 -30.79
C SER A 230 -6.72 14.19 -30.52
N THR A 231 -6.29 14.85 -31.60
CA THR A 231 -5.83 16.23 -31.52
C THR A 231 -6.95 17.13 -31.04
N ALA A 232 -6.58 18.20 -30.34
CA ALA A 232 -7.53 19.24 -29.99
C ALA A 232 -8.13 19.86 -31.26
N PRO A 233 -9.46 20.04 -31.33
CA PRO A 233 -10.09 20.79 -32.41
C PRO A 233 -9.49 22.21 -32.44
N ASP A 234 -9.23 22.72 -33.65
CA ASP A 234 -8.83 24.12 -33.87
C ASP A 234 -7.49 24.54 -33.21
N PHE A 235 -6.64 23.56 -32.88
CA PHE A 235 -5.29 23.81 -32.36
C PHE A 235 -4.24 23.76 -33.48
N ASP A 236 -3.75 24.93 -33.87
CA ASP A 236 -2.71 25.09 -34.92
C ASP A 236 -1.26 24.83 -34.43
N GLY A 237 -1.11 24.31 -33.21
CA GLY A 237 0.18 23.99 -32.62
C GLY A 237 0.74 22.62 -33.00
N PRO A 238 1.73 22.10 -32.24
CA PRO A 238 2.27 20.76 -32.46
C PRO A 238 1.16 19.71 -32.43
N THR A 239 1.29 18.63 -33.21
CA THR A 239 0.33 17.52 -33.22
C THR A 239 0.36 16.76 -31.88
N LEU A 240 -0.36 17.30 -30.89
CA LEU A 240 -0.53 16.73 -29.56
C LEU A 240 -1.82 15.91 -29.53
N LYS A 241 -1.74 14.69 -29.01
CA LYS A 241 -2.86 13.74 -28.93
C LYS A 241 -3.03 13.26 -27.49
N PRO A 242 -3.66 14.06 -26.60
CA PRO A 242 -3.99 13.62 -25.26
C PRO A 242 -4.89 12.39 -25.28
N ASP A 243 -4.76 11.53 -24.26
CA ASP A 243 -5.64 10.36 -24.12
C ASP A 243 -7.11 10.80 -23.91
N LEU A 244 -7.33 11.84 -23.10
CA LEU A 244 -8.65 12.41 -22.80
C LEU A 244 -8.61 13.95 -22.79
N GLN A 245 -9.65 14.56 -23.37
CA GLN A 245 -9.97 15.97 -23.20
C GLN A 245 -11.45 16.08 -22.84
N LEU A 246 -11.75 16.61 -21.65
CA LEU A 246 -13.13 16.85 -21.20
C LEU A 246 -13.37 18.36 -21.23
N ILE A 247 -14.23 18.80 -22.15
CA ILE A 247 -14.52 20.22 -22.40
C ILE A 247 -15.93 20.52 -21.90
N ASP A 248 -16.03 21.33 -20.86
CA ASP A 248 -17.29 21.84 -20.32
C ASP A 248 -17.45 23.32 -20.72
N SER A 249 -18.24 23.56 -21.77
CA SER A 249 -18.49 24.91 -22.28
C SER A 249 -19.33 25.77 -21.34
N THR A 250 -20.13 25.15 -20.47
CA THR A 250 -21.00 25.85 -19.51
C THR A 250 -20.19 26.36 -18.33
N LYS A 251 -19.33 25.51 -17.75
CA LYS A 251 -18.43 25.87 -16.65
C LYS A 251 -17.17 26.58 -17.13
N LYS A 252 -16.93 26.62 -18.45
CA LYS A 252 -15.69 27.11 -19.06
C LYS A 252 -14.45 26.41 -18.50
N THR A 253 -14.51 25.09 -18.39
CA THR A 253 -13.37 24.27 -17.95
C THR A 253 -12.93 23.28 -19.03
N VAL A 254 -11.63 22.99 -19.07
CA VAL A 254 -11.05 21.93 -19.90
C VAL A 254 -10.12 21.07 -19.04
N VAL A 255 -10.33 19.76 -19.06
CA VAL A 255 -9.41 18.79 -18.46
C VAL A 255 -8.64 18.09 -19.56
N ILE A 256 -7.32 18.23 -19.57
CA ILE A 256 -6.40 17.47 -20.44
C ILE A 256 -5.81 16.35 -19.57
N CYS A 257 -6.12 15.11 -19.88
CA CYS A 257 -5.76 13.97 -19.05
C CYS A 257 -5.10 12.86 -19.86
N ASP A 258 -3.91 12.45 -19.43
CA ASP A 258 -3.21 11.29 -19.96
C ASP A 258 -3.42 10.08 -19.05
N LEU A 259 -3.52 8.88 -19.64
CA LEU A 259 -3.48 7.62 -18.94
C LEU A 259 -2.08 7.01 -19.07
N ALA A 260 -1.57 6.45 -17.97
CA ALA A 260 -0.39 5.60 -17.98
C ALA A 260 -0.67 4.30 -17.24
N VAL A 261 -0.20 3.19 -17.83
CA VAL A 261 -0.07 1.91 -17.12
C VAL A 261 1.43 1.66 -16.97
N ALA A 262 1.95 1.80 -15.76
CA ALA A 262 3.38 1.69 -15.46
C ALA A 262 3.72 0.34 -14.83
N MET A 263 4.97 -0.13 -14.96
CA MET A 263 5.45 -1.22 -14.12
C MET A 263 5.61 -0.71 -12.69
N GLU A 264 5.04 -1.43 -11.74
CA GLU A 264 5.36 -1.25 -10.33
C GLU A 264 6.81 -1.67 -10.08
N ASP A 265 7.66 -0.68 -9.80
CA ASP A 265 8.98 -0.90 -9.25
C ASP A 265 9.32 0.29 -8.37
N ASP A 266 9.49 0.03 -7.08
CA ASP A 266 9.66 1.04 -6.04
C ASP A 266 11.13 1.33 -5.76
N GLN A 267 11.98 1.27 -6.80
CA GLN A 267 13.28 1.92 -6.69
C GLN A 267 13.08 3.44 -6.69
N LEU A 268 12.80 3.96 -5.48
CA LEU A 268 12.77 5.38 -5.18
C LEU A 268 14.14 6.00 -5.48
N HIS A 269 14.36 6.40 -6.73
CA HIS A 269 15.49 7.26 -7.07
C HIS A 269 15.07 8.72 -6.83
N ASN A 270 15.67 9.41 -5.87
CA ASN A 270 15.46 10.85 -5.60
C ASN A 270 14.10 11.21 -4.98
N GLY A 271 13.50 10.33 -4.17
CA GLY A 271 12.32 10.66 -3.33
C GLY A 271 10.95 10.58 -4.00
N ASP A 272 10.88 10.60 -5.34
CA ASP A 272 9.63 10.37 -6.10
C ASP A 272 9.40 8.88 -6.40
N SER A 273 8.16 8.44 -6.26
CA SER A 273 7.68 7.14 -6.76
C SER A 273 7.70 7.06 -8.29
N ILE A 274 7.67 5.84 -8.84
CA ILE A 274 7.56 5.63 -10.29
C ILE A 274 6.29 6.26 -10.89
N PHE A 275 5.20 6.31 -10.12
CA PHE A 275 3.97 6.96 -10.54
C PHE A 275 4.15 8.48 -10.62
N GLU A 276 4.73 9.12 -9.61
CA GLU A 276 4.96 10.57 -9.63
C GLU A 276 5.87 10.99 -10.80
N LYS A 277 6.95 10.23 -11.07
CA LYS A 277 7.82 10.51 -12.23
C LYS A 277 7.10 10.36 -13.55
N THR A 278 6.31 9.28 -13.70
CA THR A 278 5.52 9.03 -14.91
C THR A 278 4.49 10.13 -15.12
N ALA A 279 3.87 10.63 -14.03
CA ALA A 279 2.94 11.75 -14.09
C ALA A 279 3.63 13.03 -14.58
N LYS A 280 4.74 13.43 -13.92
CA LYS A 280 5.51 14.64 -14.27
C LYS A 280 5.89 14.63 -15.75
N HIS A 281 6.52 13.55 -16.22
CA HIS A 281 6.96 13.42 -17.61
C HIS A 281 5.81 13.51 -18.64
N LYS A 282 4.61 13.02 -18.31
CA LYS A 282 3.44 13.11 -19.18
C LYS A 282 2.79 14.49 -19.14
N MET A 283 2.74 15.16 -17.99
CA MET A 283 2.18 16.51 -17.85
C MET A 283 2.98 17.55 -18.64
N ASP A 284 4.31 17.39 -18.73
CA ASP A 284 5.20 18.33 -19.43
C ASP A 284 4.94 18.46 -20.94
N LYS A 285 4.11 17.58 -21.52
CA LYS A 285 3.79 17.57 -22.96
C LYS A 285 2.75 18.60 -23.39
N TYR A 286 1.80 18.91 -22.51
CA TYR A 286 0.62 19.68 -22.85
C TYR A 286 0.64 21.19 -22.54
N PRO A 287 1.73 21.85 -22.06
CA PRO A 287 1.72 23.31 -21.90
C PRO A 287 1.26 24.12 -23.12
N PRO A 288 1.61 23.75 -24.38
CA PRO A 288 1.11 24.46 -25.55
C PRO A 288 -0.42 24.37 -25.69
N LEU A 289 -0.98 23.19 -25.46
CA LEU A 289 -2.42 22.96 -25.55
C LEU A 289 -3.18 23.63 -24.39
N SER A 290 -2.60 23.62 -23.19
CA SER A 290 -3.17 24.33 -22.05
C SER A 290 -3.28 25.83 -22.32
N ARG A 291 -2.21 26.45 -22.86
CA ARG A 291 -2.24 27.86 -23.23
C ARG A 291 -3.29 28.17 -24.29
N HIS A 292 -3.47 27.30 -25.28
CA HIS A 292 -4.51 27.47 -26.29
C HIS A 292 -5.91 27.57 -25.68
N TYR A 293 -6.29 26.61 -24.83
CA TYR A 293 -7.61 26.66 -24.17
C TYR A 293 -7.74 27.83 -23.19
N THR A 294 -6.67 28.20 -22.48
CA THR A 294 -6.67 29.41 -21.63
C THR A 294 -6.91 30.68 -22.45
N ASN A 295 -6.31 30.81 -23.63
CA ASN A 295 -6.54 31.94 -24.53
C ASN A 295 -7.99 31.99 -25.06
N LEU A 296 -8.67 30.84 -25.13
CA LEU A 296 -10.10 30.76 -25.43
C LEU A 296 -11.01 31.04 -24.22
N GLY A 297 -10.45 31.43 -23.08
CA GLY A 297 -11.18 31.79 -21.86
C GLY A 297 -11.59 30.60 -21.00
N TYR A 298 -10.98 29.43 -21.16
CA TYR A 298 -11.22 28.26 -20.31
C TYR A 298 -10.23 28.20 -19.14
N GLU A 299 -10.71 27.75 -17.98
CA GLU A 299 -9.86 27.24 -16.91
C GLU A 299 -9.38 25.83 -17.28
N VAL A 300 -8.06 25.60 -17.27
CA VAL A 300 -7.48 24.36 -17.79
C VAL A 300 -6.79 23.56 -16.69
N TYR A 301 -7.12 22.28 -16.60
CA TYR A 301 -6.52 21.33 -15.70
C TYR A 301 -5.74 20.28 -16.50
N SER A 302 -4.43 20.17 -16.25
CA SER A 302 -3.60 19.11 -16.82
C SER A 302 -3.31 18.06 -15.76
N CYS A 303 -3.65 16.80 -16.02
CA CYS A 303 -3.49 15.72 -15.07
C CYS A 303 -3.12 14.39 -15.74
N VAL A 304 -2.71 13.42 -14.93
CA VAL A 304 -2.37 12.08 -15.42
C VAL A 304 -2.96 11.05 -14.46
N LEU A 305 -3.71 10.09 -15.02
CA LEU A 305 -4.17 8.92 -14.29
C LEU A 305 -3.14 7.80 -14.44
N ILE A 306 -2.71 7.24 -13.31
CA ILE A 306 -1.68 6.21 -13.30
C ILE A 306 -2.17 4.95 -12.63
N TYR A 307 -2.07 3.86 -13.36
CA TYR A 307 -2.30 2.51 -12.86
C TYR A 307 -1.01 1.72 -12.97
N GLY A 308 -0.79 0.83 -12.02
CA GLY A 308 0.27 -0.14 -12.09
C GLY A 308 -0.19 -1.37 -12.89
N SER A 309 0.71 -1.97 -13.65
CA SER A 309 0.43 -3.17 -14.45
C SER A 309 0.06 -4.41 -13.64
N LEU A 310 0.39 -4.43 -12.35
CA LEU A 310 0.01 -5.44 -11.38
C LEU A 310 -1.17 -4.98 -10.51
N GLY A 311 -1.88 -3.93 -10.93
CA GLY A 311 -3.13 -3.45 -10.35
C GLY A 311 -2.98 -2.35 -9.31
N SER A 312 -1.80 -1.77 -9.08
CA SER A 312 -1.73 -0.59 -8.20
C SER A 312 -2.55 0.57 -8.76
N VAL A 313 -3.06 1.42 -7.87
CA VAL A 313 -3.77 2.66 -8.23
C VAL A 313 -3.03 3.81 -7.58
N ALA A 314 -2.53 4.76 -8.38
CA ALA A 314 -1.83 5.91 -7.84
C ALA A 314 -2.74 6.72 -6.89
N PRO A 315 -2.27 7.12 -5.70
CA PRO A 315 -3.11 7.82 -4.72
C PRO A 315 -3.77 9.09 -5.26
N ALA A 316 -3.07 9.81 -6.15
CA ALA A 316 -3.55 11.04 -6.78
C ALA A 316 -4.79 10.84 -7.66
N ASN A 317 -4.98 9.63 -8.24
CA ASN A 317 -6.09 9.35 -9.15
C ASN A 317 -7.44 9.64 -8.49
N HIS A 318 -7.59 9.40 -7.17
CA HIS A 318 -8.87 9.62 -6.51
C HIS A 318 -9.27 11.09 -6.50
N ASN A 319 -8.33 11.98 -6.18
CA ASN A 319 -8.58 13.42 -6.19
C ASN A 319 -8.76 13.93 -7.63
N ILE A 320 -7.96 13.47 -8.59
CA ILE A 320 -8.13 13.84 -10.00
C ILE A 320 -9.53 13.45 -10.50
N ILE A 321 -9.94 12.20 -10.28
CA ILE A 321 -11.23 11.71 -10.77
C ILE A 321 -12.41 12.42 -10.08
N THR A 322 -12.29 12.76 -8.80
CA THR A 322 -13.42 13.35 -8.05
C THR A 322 -13.48 14.87 -8.12
N GLN A 323 -12.33 15.55 -8.02
CA GLN A 323 -12.26 17.01 -7.92
C GLN A 323 -12.01 17.68 -9.26
N VAL A 324 -11.25 17.06 -10.17
CA VAL A 324 -10.91 17.64 -11.48
C VAL A 324 -11.86 17.15 -12.56
N ILE A 325 -12.06 15.83 -12.67
CA ILE A 325 -12.97 15.24 -13.67
C ILE A 325 -14.44 15.34 -13.21
N GLY A 326 -14.70 15.39 -11.90
CA GLY A 326 -16.04 15.60 -11.36
C GLY A 326 -16.89 14.34 -11.23
N LEU A 327 -16.29 13.15 -11.07
CA LEU A 327 -17.06 11.95 -10.71
C LEU A 327 -17.40 11.93 -9.21
N SER A 328 -18.54 11.34 -8.86
CA SER A 328 -18.88 11.11 -7.46
C SER A 328 -17.87 10.15 -6.80
N ARG A 329 -17.63 10.30 -5.50
CA ARG A 329 -16.71 9.41 -4.75
C ARG A 329 -17.04 7.92 -4.91
N PRO A 330 -18.32 7.49 -4.86
CA PRO A 330 -18.67 6.09 -5.11
C PRO A 330 -18.36 5.63 -6.54
N ALA A 331 -18.64 6.45 -7.55
CA ALA A 331 -18.32 6.13 -8.95
C ALA A 331 -16.81 6.03 -9.16
N ALA A 332 -16.03 6.95 -8.58
CA ALA A 332 -14.58 6.93 -8.63
C ALA A 332 -13.97 5.67 -7.99
N ALA A 333 -14.45 5.28 -6.80
CA ALA A 333 -14.00 4.07 -6.11
C ALA A 333 -14.33 2.79 -6.91
N LYS A 334 -15.55 2.72 -7.47
CA LYS A 334 -15.98 1.60 -8.32
C LYS A 334 -15.13 1.50 -9.59
N LEU A 335 -14.90 2.63 -10.27
CA LEU A 335 -14.07 2.71 -11.48
C LEU A 335 -12.64 2.27 -11.19
N GLN A 336 -12.01 2.82 -10.14
CA GLN A 336 -10.62 2.48 -9.80
C GLN A 336 -10.45 1.01 -9.44
N TYR A 337 -11.41 0.43 -8.72
CA TYR A 337 -11.34 -0.99 -8.39
C TYR A 337 -11.50 -1.87 -9.63
N ALA A 338 -12.47 -1.56 -10.50
CA ALA A 338 -12.68 -2.28 -11.74
C ALA A 338 -11.45 -2.18 -12.67
N LEU A 339 -10.83 -1.01 -12.78
CA LEU A 339 -9.62 -0.80 -13.57
C LEU A 339 -8.42 -1.54 -13.00
N SER A 340 -8.21 -1.52 -11.68
CA SER A 340 -7.17 -2.31 -11.00
C SER A 340 -7.27 -3.78 -11.40
N ALA A 341 -8.46 -4.37 -11.32
CA ALA A 341 -8.67 -5.78 -11.66
C ALA A 341 -8.54 -6.04 -13.17
N SER A 342 -9.08 -5.16 -14.01
CA SER A 342 -8.99 -5.27 -15.47
C SER A 342 -7.53 -5.21 -15.96
N VAL A 343 -6.72 -4.32 -15.38
CA VAL A 343 -5.29 -4.21 -15.69
C VAL A 343 -4.54 -5.48 -15.30
N ILE A 344 -4.85 -6.09 -14.14
CA ILE A 344 -4.29 -7.38 -13.74
C ILE A 344 -4.60 -8.45 -14.78
N LYS A 345 -5.87 -8.58 -15.19
CA LYS A 345 -6.31 -9.55 -16.19
C LYS A 345 -5.58 -9.38 -17.51
N ALA A 346 -5.52 -8.16 -18.01
CA ALA A 346 -4.84 -7.85 -19.25
C ALA A 346 -3.32 -8.11 -19.15
N SER A 347 -2.70 -7.85 -18.00
CA SER A 347 -1.30 -8.20 -17.76
C SER A 347 -1.06 -9.70 -17.69
N HIS A 348 -1.99 -10.47 -17.14
CA HIS A 348 -1.92 -11.93 -17.16
C HIS A 348 -2.00 -12.47 -18.59
N LEU A 349 -2.84 -11.89 -19.46
CA LEU A 349 -2.91 -12.27 -20.88
C LEU A 349 -1.65 -11.91 -21.69
N ILE A 350 -0.84 -10.94 -21.22
CA ILE A 350 0.43 -10.57 -21.85
C ILE A 350 1.56 -11.55 -21.47
N PHE A 351 1.46 -12.19 -20.30
CA PHE A 351 2.46 -13.09 -19.75
C PHE A 351 2.18 -14.53 -20.18
#